data_AF-A0A0F9KT62-F1
#
_entry.id   AF-A0A0F9KT62-F1
#
_cell.length_a   1.000
_cell.length_b   1.000
_cell.length_c   1.000
_cell.angle_alpha   90.00
_cell.angle_beta   90.00
_cell.angle_gamma   90.00
#
_symmetry.space_group_name_H-M   'P 1'
#
loop_
_entity.id
_entity.type
_entity.pdbx_description
1 polymer ?
#
loop_
_entity_poly.entity_id
_entity_poly.type
_entity_poly.pdbx_seq_one_letter_code
_entity_poly.pdbx_strand_id
1 'polypeptide(L)'
;SLLRDYRHERAVKIADRLDKAGIKGAYEGAKQYASETMLGRVHFAKFLIEKGYAKDMGDVFKRFLIKNKPGYVSGDWALLSDTVNWINGAGGQAVIAHPARYKMTATKRRKLLAEFKDLGGAAIEVASGSQHPEEVRTMGHLANEFELLASAGSDFHSPDKNYSEVGKIANLPPFVTPIWSKWPYVVQ
;
A
#
# COMPACT_ATOMS: atom_id res chain seq x y z
N SER A 1 -2.98 21.14 1.87
CA SER A 1 -3.21 20.38 3.13
C SER A 1 -1.89 19.76 3.51
N LEU A 2 -1.61 19.61 4.81
CA LEU A 2 -0.31 19.15 5.32
C LEU A 2 0.22 17.90 4.61
N LEU A 3 -0.64 16.95 4.25
CA LEU A 3 -0.26 15.73 3.52
C LEU A 3 0.17 15.99 2.07
N ARG A 4 -0.41 16.99 1.39
CA ARG A 4 -0.03 17.38 0.01
C ARG A 4 1.31 18.08 0.02
N ASP A 5 1.51 19.00 0.96
CA ASP A 5 2.76 19.75 1.11
C ASP A 5 3.92 18.80 1.45
N TYR A 6 3.67 17.86 2.37
CA TYR A 6 4.58 16.76 2.68
C TYR A 6 4.96 15.91 1.46
N ARG A 7 3.98 15.55 0.61
CA ARG A 7 4.25 14.77 -0.61
C ARG A 7 5.16 15.52 -1.57
N HIS A 8 4.93 16.82 -1.74
CA HIS A 8 5.76 17.67 -2.59
C HIS A 8 7.20 17.75 -2.06
N GLU A 9 7.38 18.10 -0.79
CA GLU A 9 8.70 18.16 -0.16
C GLU A 9 9.43 16.81 -0.23
N ARG A 10 8.70 15.72 0.00
CA ARG A 10 9.26 14.38 -0.09
C ARG A 10 9.68 14.04 -1.52
N ALA A 11 8.92 14.47 -2.53
CA ALA A 11 9.28 14.27 -3.94
C ALA A 11 10.57 15.03 -4.32
N VAL A 12 10.72 16.27 -3.85
CA VAL A 12 11.97 17.05 -4.03
C VAL A 12 13.15 16.30 -3.40
N LYS A 13 13.01 15.84 -2.15
CA LYS A 13 14.05 15.05 -1.46
C LYS A 13 14.39 13.73 -2.18
N ILE A 14 13.41 13.08 -2.82
CA ILE A 14 13.65 11.87 -3.63
C ILE A 14 14.53 12.23 -4.83
N ALA A 15 14.17 13.29 -5.55
CA ALA A 15 14.92 13.75 -6.71
C ALA A 15 16.36 14.12 -6.35
N ASP A 16 16.57 14.86 -5.26
CA ASP A 16 17.92 15.22 -4.78
C ASP A 16 18.79 14.00 -4.47
N ARG A 17 18.19 12.95 -3.88
CA ARG A 17 18.91 11.70 -3.57
C ARG A 17 19.23 10.88 -4.82
N LEU A 18 18.40 10.97 -5.86
CA LEU A 18 18.70 10.39 -7.17
C LEU A 18 19.80 11.18 -7.89
N ASP A 19 19.73 12.51 -7.82
CA ASP A 19 20.71 13.43 -8.40
C ASP A 19 22.12 13.18 -7.84
N LYS A 20 22.23 13.03 -6.51
CA LYS A 20 23.48 12.65 -5.83
C LYS A 20 24.03 11.29 -6.23
N ALA A 21 23.19 10.42 -6.81
CA ALA A 21 23.59 9.12 -7.35
C ALA A 21 23.82 9.16 -8.87
N GLY A 22 23.89 10.36 -9.47
CA GLY A 22 24.14 10.55 -10.90
C GLY A 22 22.88 10.49 -11.78
N ILE A 23 21.68 10.41 -11.19
CA ILE A 23 20.41 10.35 -11.93
C ILE A 23 19.77 11.74 -11.94
N LYS A 24 20.09 12.50 -12.98
CA LYS A 24 19.67 13.90 -13.13
C LYS A 24 18.24 14.02 -13.65
N GLY A 25 17.57 15.13 -13.32
CA GLY A 25 16.24 15.46 -13.86
C GLY A 25 15.08 14.61 -13.34
N ALA A 26 15.27 13.86 -12.25
CA ALA A 26 14.29 12.91 -11.76
C ALA A 26 12.96 13.55 -11.30
N TYR A 27 13.00 14.79 -10.79
CA TYR A 27 11.78 15.50 -10.37
C TYR A 27 10.86 15.78 -11.55
N GLU A 28 11.37 16.48 -12.58
CA GLU A 28 10.59 16.83 -13.78
C GLU A 28 10.19 15.58 -14.56
N GLY A 29 11.09 14.61 -14.67
CA GLY A 29 10.77 13.34 -15.33
C GLY A 29 9.66 12.56 -14.63
N ALA A 30 9.64 12.54 -13.29
CA ALA A 30 8.55 11.92 -12.55
C ALA A 30 7.23 12.72 -12.68
N LYS A 31 7.30 14.05 -12.72
CA LYS A 31 6.13 14.92 -12.84
C LYS A 31 5.32 14.69 -14.12
N GLN A 32 5.98 14.28 -15.21
CA GLN A 32 5.32 13.94 -16.48
C GLN A 32 4.32 12.78 -16.37
N TYR A 33 4.48 11.90 -15.36
CA TYR A 33 3.59 10.77 -15.14
C TYR A 33 2.55 11.02 -14.05
N ALA A 34 2.68 12.10 -13.29
CA ALA A 34 1.85 12.40 -12.13
C ALA A 34 0.70 13.33 -12.53
N SER A 35 -0.42 13.20 -11.82
CA SER A 35 -1.42 14.28 -11.81
C SER A 35 -0.91 15.45 -10.97
N GLU A 36 -1.50 16.64 -11.15
CA GLU A 36 -1.10 17.86 -10.41
C GLU A 36 -1.11 17.70 -8.89
N THR A 37 -1.91 16.75 -8.38
CA THR A 37 -2.12 16.56 -6.94
C THR A 37 -1.42 15.32 -6.38
N MET A 38 -0.87 14.43 -7.21
CA MET A 38 -0.34 13.15 -6.74
C MET A 38 1.01 12.78 -7.37
N LEU A 39 2.09 13.30 -6.80
CA LEU A 39 3.45 12.84 -7.09
C LEU A 39 3.95 11.87 -6.00
N GLY A 40 4.18 10.61 -6.39
CA GLY A 40 4.74 9.55 -5.55
C GLY A 40 5.81 8.70 -6.24
N ARG A 41 6.37 7.73 -5.50
CA ARG A 41 7.49 6.85 -5.96
C ARG A 41 7.23 6.11 -7.26
N VAL A 42 5.97 5.75 -7.54
CA VAL A 42 5.58 5.06 -8.78
C VAL A 42 5.91 5.89 -10.02
N HIS A 43 5.78 7.22 -9.94
CA HIS A 43 6.12 8.10 -11.07
C HIS A 43 7.63 8.23 -11.27
N PHE A 44 8.39 8.28 -10.17
CA PHE A 44 9.85 8.17 -10.24
C PHE A 44 10.28 6.82 -10.82
N ALA A 45 9.57 5.73 -10.50
CA ALA A 45 9.84 4.42 -11.08
C ALA A 45 9.61 4.40 -12.59
N LYS A 46 8.52 5.00 -13.08
CA LYS A 46 8.26 5.17 -14.52
C LYS A 46 9.38 5.94 -15.22
N PHE A 47 9.80 7.07 -14.66
CA PHE A 47 10.94 7.85 -15.15
C PHE A 47 12.25 7.02 -15.21
N LEU A 48 12.56 6.27 -14.14
CA LEU A 48 13.77 5.44 -14.09
C LEU A 48 13.77 4.34 -15.16
N ILE A 49 12.59 3.78 -15.47
CA ILE A 49 12.44 2.79 -16.54
C ILE A 49 12.59 3.44 -17.91
N GLU A 50 11.89 4.54 -18.16
CA GLU A 50 11.95 5.27 -19.44
C GLU A 50 13.38 5.73 -19.79
N LYS A 51 14.15 6.18 -18.79
CA LYS A 51 15.55 6.59 -18.98
C LYS A 51 16.54 5.42 -19.00
N GLY A 52 16.07 4.18 -18.92
CA GLY A 52 16.91 2.98 -19.02
C GLY A 52 17.72 2.65 -17.76
N TYR A 53 17.44 3.30 -16.62
CA TYR A 53 18.13 3.00 -15.36
C TYR A 53 17.69 1.66 -14.77
N ALA A 54 16.47 1.21 -15.08
CA ALA A 54 15.90 -0.07 -14.64
C ALA A 54 15.04 -0.69 -15.77
N LYS A 55 14.95 -2.01 -15.79
CA LYS A 55 14.21 -2.73 -16.85
C LYS A 55 12.69 -2.79 -16.63
N ASP A 56 12.25 -2.80 -15.37
CA ASP A 56 10.86 -2.94 -14.96
C ASP A 56 10.65 -2.42 -13.53
N MET A 57 9.39 -2.37 -13.06
CA MET A 57 9.04 -1.90 -11.72
C MET A 57 9.73 -2.71 -10.60
N GLY A 58 9.86 -4.03 -10.78
CA GLY A 58 10.51 -4.89 -9.81
C GLY A 58 12.00 -4.55 -9.67
N ASP A 59 12.69 -4.32 -10.79
CA ASP A 59 14.09 -3.90 -10.81
C ASP A 59 14.29 -2.51 -10.19
N VAL A 60 13.35 -1.57 -10.42
CA VAL A 60 13.36 -0.27 -9.73
C VAL A 60 13.34 -0.47 -8.22
N PHE A 61 12.35 -1.18 -7.68
CA PHE A 61 12.23 -1.34 -6.22
C PHE A 61 13.25 -2.31 -5.61
N LYS A 62 14.08 -2.97 -6.43
CA LYS A 62 15.27 -3.70 -5.97
C LYS A 62 16.50 -2.79 -5.83
N ARG A 63 16.61 -1.77 -6.69
CA ARG A 63 17.84 -0.96 -6.85
C ARG A 63 17.71 0.48 -6.36
N PHE A 64 16.50 1.02 -6.30
CA PHE A 64 16.18 2.42 -6.06
C PHE A 64 14.93 2.56 -5.17
N LEU A 65 14.70 3.74 -4.60
CA LEU A 65 13.46 4.16 -3.92
C LEU A 65 13.05 3.34 -2.68
N ILE A 66 13.90 2.41 -2.24
CA ILE A 66 13.73 1.57 -1.04
C ILE A 66 14.85 1.83 -0.03
N LYS A 67 14.63 1.44 1.23
CA LYS A 67 15.58 1.70 2.32
C LYS A 67 17.01 1.31 1.93
N ASN A 68 17.96 2.21 2.20
CA ASN A 68 19.39 2.10 1.88
C ASN A 68 19.73 2.10 0.37
N LYS A 69 18.81 2.54 -0.50
CA LYS A 69 19.05 2.71 -1.94
C LYS A 69 18.83 4.16 -2.39
N PRO A 70 19.38 4.58 -3.55
CA PRO A 70 19.22 5.94 -4.05
C PRO A 70 17.74 6.33 -4.22
N GLY A 71 17.42 7.59 -3.94
CA GLY A 71 16.05 8.11 -4.02
C GLY A 71 15.11 7.64 -2.90
N TYR A 72 15.54 6.84 -1.93
CA TYR A 72 14.71 6.55 -0.76
C TYR A 72 14.65 7.76 0.16
N VAL A 73 13.46 8.15 0.59
CA VAL A 73 13.20 9.11 1.67
C VAL A 73 12.22 8.45 2.63
N SER A 74 12.46 8.52 3.95
CA SER A 74 11.49 8.02 4.94
C SER A 74 10.15 8.72 4.76
N GLY A 75 9.08 8.03 5.11
CA GLY A 75 7.74 8.61 5.16
C GLY A 75 7.38 8.91 6.60
N ASP A 76 7.03 10.15 6.90
CA ASP A 76 6.39 10.58 8.14
C ASP A 76 4.89 10.57 7.84
N TRP A 77 4.33 9.36 7.91
CA TRP A 77 2.91 9.14 7.70
C TRP A 77 2.15 9.42 9.00
N ALA A 78 0.84 9.66 8.88
CA ALA A 78 -0.02 9.84 10.03
C ALA A 78 0.08 8.66 11.02
N LEU A 79 -0.12 8.95 12.31
CA LEU A 79 -0.17 7.92 13.33
C LEU A 79 -1.32 6.95 13.05
N LEU A 80 -1.16 5.70 13.49
CA LEU A 80 -2.20 4.67 13.33
C LEU A 80 -3.51 5.12 13.98
N SER A 81 -3.44 5.66 15.20
CA SER A 81 -4.59 6.21 15.93
C SER A 81 -5.32 7.30 15.17
N ASP A 82 -4.58 8.29 14.65
CA ASP A 82 -5.15 9.41 13.91
C ASP A 82 -5.85 8.92 12.63
N THR A 83 -5.19 8.00 11.91
CA THR A 83 -5.72 7.45 10.67
C THR A 83 -7.01 6.67 10.89
N VAL A 84 -7.06 5.82 11.93
CA VAL A 84 -8.26 5.05 12.30
C VAL A 84 -9.38 6.01 12.73
N ASN A 85 -9.06 6.99 13.59
CA ASN A 85 -10.03 7.97 14.07
C ASN A 85 -10.63 8.81 12.93
N TRP A 86 -9.82 9.22 11.94
CA TRP A 86 -10.33 9.97 10.78
C TRP A 86 -11.28 9.13 9.93
N ILE A 87 -10.95 7.87 9.68
CA ILE A 87 -11.81 6.97 8.88
C ILE A 87 -13.13 6.73 9.61
N ASN A 88 -13.06 6.38 10.89
CA ASN A 88 -14.24 6.10 11.71
C ASN A 88 -15.10 7.36 11.92
N GLY A 89 -14.47 8.52 12.16
CA GLY A 89 -15.15 9.80 12.29
C GLY A 89 -15.85 10.26 11.01
N ALA A 90 -15.42 9.78 9.83
CA ALA A 90 -16.11 9.98 8.56
C ALA A 90 -17.23 8.94 8.30
N GLY A 91 -17.52 8.04 9.24
CA GLY A 91 -18.50 6.96 9.11
C GLY A 91 -17.99 5.76 8.31
N GLY A 92 -16.69 5.70 8.01
CA GLY A 92 -16.06 4.59 7.31
C GLY A 92 -15.62 3.46 8.24
N GLN A 93 -15.06 2.41 7.64
CA GLN A 93 -14.45 1.28 8.35
C GLN A 93 -12.97 1.21 8.00
N ALA A 94 -12.08 1.36 9.00
CA ALA A 94 -10.65 1.27 8.77
C ALA A 94 -10.23 -0.17 8.46
N VAL A 95 -9.35 -0.34 7.47
CA VAL A 95 -8.82 -1.64 7.03
C VAL A 95 -7.31 -1.61 6.92
N ILE A 96 -6.62 -2.60 7.48
CA ILE A 96 -5.18 -2.81 7.20
C ILE A 96 -5.05 -3.41 5.79
N ALA A 97 -4.49 -2.63 4.87
CA ALA A 97 -4.24 -3.05 3.49
C ALA A 97 -3.01 -3.98 3.39
N HIS A 98 -3.13 -5.03 2.57
CA HIS A 98 -2.11 -5.99 2.16
C HIS A 98 -1.05 -6.34 3.25
N PRO A 99 -1.46 -6.80 4.45
CA PRO A 99 -0.56 -7.03 5.59
C PRO A 99 0.50 -8.11 5.35
N ALA A 100 0.29 -9.01 4.39
CA ALA A 100 1.26 -10.02 3.98
C ALA A 100 2.54 -9.39 3.39
N ARG A 101 2.43 -8.23 2.73
CA ARG A 101 3.57 -7.54 2.09
C ARG A 101 4.49 -6.82 3.07
N TYR A 102 4.07 -6.66 4.30
CA TYR A 102 4.88 -5.97 5.30
C TYR A 102 6.07 -6.86 5.70
N LYS A 103 7.28 -6.28 5.67
CA LYS A 103 8.51 -6.93 6.14
C LYS A 103 8.55 -6.94 7.67
N MET A 104 7.64 -7.70 8.28
CA MET A 104 7.48 -7.83 9.72
C MET A 104 7.49 -9.31 10.14
N THR A 105 8.09 -9.57 11.29
CA THR A 105 7.97 -10.86 11.99
C THR A 105 6.52 -11.11 12.38
N ALA A 106 6.13 -12.38 12.56
CA ALA A 106 4.79 -12.75 13.03
C ALA A 106 4.39 -12.02 14.33
N THR A 107 5.29 -11.88 15.29
CA THR A 107 5.05 -11.18 16.57
C THR A 107 4.70 -9.71 16.37
N LYS A 108 5.49 -8.99 15.55
CA LYS A 108 5.21 -7.58 15.22
C LYS A 108 3.88 -7.41 14.49
N ARG A 109 3.52 -8.37 13.61
CA ARG A 109 2.22 -8.35 12.93
C ARG A 109 1.08 -8.49 13.92
N ARG A 110 1.15 -9.47 14.82
CA ARG A 110 0.15 -9.65 15.89
C ARG A 110 0.01 -8.40 16.77
N LYS A 111 1.13 -7.79 17.15
CA LYS A 111 1.10 -6.53 17.92
C LYS A 111 0.38 -5.41 17.15
N LEU A 112 0.68 -5.25 15.86
CA LEU A 112 -0.01 -4.27 15.01
C LEU A 112 -1.51 -4.56 14.95
N LEU A 113 -1.92 -5.81 14.76
CA LEU A 113 -3.33 -6.18 14.66
C LEU A 113 -4.09 -5.96 15.97
N ALA A 114 -3.47 -6.28 17.11
CA ALA A 114 -4.03 -5.99 18.43
C ALA A 114 -4.24 -4.49 18.62
N GLU A 115 -3.19 -3.69 18.42
CA GLU A 115 -3.25 -2.22 18.56
C GLU A 115 -4.27 -1.61 17.59
N PHE A 116 -4.30 -2.07 16.34
CA PHE A 116 -5.26 -1.62 15.35
C PHE A 116 -6.70 -1.93 15.76
N LYS A 117 -6.97 -3.12 16.30
CA LYS A 117 -8.28 -3.51 16.81
C LYS A 117 -8.69 -2.64 18.01
N ASP A 118 -7.79 -2.43 18.96
CA ASP A 118 -8.02 -1.60 20.15
C ASP A 118 -8.37 -0.14 19.79
N LEU A 119 -7.79 0.36 18.69
CA LEU A 119 -8.08 1.70 18.16
C LEU A 119 -9.40 1.79 17.37
N GLY A 120 -10.15 0.70 17.24
CA GLY A 120 -11.41 0.65 16.49
C GLY A 120 -11.25 0.29 15.01
N GLY A 121 -10.15 -0.36 14.64
CA GLY A 121 -9.97 -0.97 13.33
C GLY A 121 -11.00 -2.06 13.06
N ALA A 122 -11.53 -2.11 11.84
CA ALA A 122 -12.67 -2.98 11.51
C ALA A 122 -12.27 -4.27 10.78
N ALA A 123 -11.24 -4.21 9.94
CA ALA A 123 -10.90 -5.33 9.05
C ALA A 123 -9.42 -5.39 8.69
N ILE A 124 -9.01 -6.54 8.15
CA ILE A 124 -7.75 -6.68 7.41
C ILE A 124 -8.02 -7.19 6.00
N GLU A 125 -7.16 -6.81 5.06
CA GLU A 125 -7.18 -7.40 3.73
C GLU A 125 -6.61 -8.83 3.78
N VAL A 126 -7.46 -9.81 3.49
CA VAL A 126 -7.13 -11.24 3.52
C VAL A 126 -6.70 -11.73 2.13
N ALA A 127 -7.36 -11.24 1.08
CA ALA A 127 -7.00 -11.52 -0.31
C ALA A 127 -6.61 -10.22 -1.02
N SER A 128 -5.33 -10.10 -1.42
CA SER A 128 -4.81 -8.90 -2.08
C SER A 128 -4.03 -9.22 -3.35
N GLY A 129 -4.52 -8.80 -4.52
CA GLY A 129 -3.88 -9.05 -5.81
C GLY A 129 -3.52 -10.52 -6.03
N SER A 130 -2.30 -10.78 -6.52
CA SER A 130 -1.79 -12.14 -6.81
C SER A 130 -1.13 -12.80 -5.57
N GLN A 131 -1.78 -12.71 -4.41
CA GLN A 131 -1.29 -13.30 -3.16
C GLN A 131 -1.37 -14.82 -3.17
N HIS A 132 -0.39 -15.50 -2.57
CA HIS A 132 -0.36 -16.97 -2.54
C HIS A 132 -1.52 -17.51 -1.67
N PRO A 133 -2.19 -18.63 -2.04
CA PRO A 133 -3.32 -19.17 -1.28
C PRO A 133 -3.03 -19.42 0.20
N GLU A 134 -1.81 -19.84 0.54
CA GLU A 134 -1.39 -20.04 1.92
C GLU A 134 -1.27 -18.73 2.72
N GLU A 135 -0.84 -17.64 2.09
CA GLU A 135 -0.83 -16.32 2.72
C GLU A 135 -2.26 -15.85 2.95
N VAL A 136 -3.17 -16.08 1.99
CA VAL A 136 -4.60 -15.78 2.14
C VAL A 136 -5.19 -16.54 3.34
N ARG A 137 -4.91 -17.85 3.46
CA ARG A 137 -5.34 -18.66 4.60
C ARG A 137 -4.78 -18.13 5.92
N THR A 138 -3.49 -17.82 5.96
CA THR A 138 -2.82 -17.26 7.15
C THR A 138 -3.45 -15.93 7.57
N MET A 139 -3.69 -15.02 6.62
CA MET A 139 -4.36 -13.75 6.93
C MET A 139 -5.80 -13.97 7.39
N GLY A 140 -6.51 -14.95 6.82
CA GLY A 140 -7.85 -15.31 7.28
C GLY A 140 -7.88 -15.79 8.74
N HIS A 141 -6.91 -16.60 9.15
CA HIS A 141 -6.79 -17.02 10.55
C HIS A 141 -6.50 -15.84 11.48
N LEU A 142 -5.63 -14.90 11.07
CA LEU A 142 -5.39 -13.68 11.85
C LEU A 142 -6.63 -12.78 11.92
N ALA A 143 -7.44 -12.70 10.86
CA ALA A 143 -8.68 -11.94 10.88
C ALA A 143 -9.60 -12.47 12.01
N ASN A 144 -9.79 -13.78 12.08
CA ASN A 144 -10.60 -14.40 13.13
C ASN A 144 -9.96 -14.29 14.52
N GLU A 145 -8.64 -14.51 14.65
CA GLU A 145 -7.90 -14.43 15.93
C GLU A 145 -8.06 -13.05 16.61
N PHE A 146 -8.11 -11.98 15.81
CA PHE A 146 -8.24 -10.60 16.30
C PHE A 146 -9.65 -10.03 16.15
N GLU A 147 -10.64 -10.87 15.83
CA GLU A 147 -12.04 -10.46 15.63
C GLU A 147 -12.20 -9.31 14.61
N LEU A 148 -11.40 -9.37 13.54
CA LEU A 148 -11.41 -8.43 12.43
C LEU A 148 -12.19 -9.04 11.25
N LEU A 149 -12.91 -8.21 10.51
CA LEU A 149 -13.55 -8.61 9.27
C LEU A 149 -12.49 -8.83 8.18
N ALA A 150 -12.87 -9.55 7.13
CA ALA A 150 -12.01 -9.82 5.98
C ALA A 150 -12.36 -8.92 4.79
N SER A 151 -11.39 -8.16 4.31
CA SER A 151 -11.47 -7.41 3.06
C SER A 151 -10.72 -8.12 1.93
N ALA A 152 -11.04 -7.77 0.69
CA ALA A 152 -10.37 -8.25 -0.51
C ALA A 152 -10.18 -7.11 -1.51
N GLY A 153 -9.03 -7.06 -2.18
CA GLY A 153 -8.70 -6.03 -3.16
C GLY A 153 -7.76 -6.55 -4.24
N SER A 154 -7.85 -6.04 -5.47
CA SER A 154 -6.92 -6.43 -6.54
C SER A 154 -5.57 -5.72 -6.44
N ASP A 155 -5.54 -4.58 -5.74
CA ASP A 155 -4.38 -3.69 -5.69
C ASP A 155 -3.88 -3.32 -7.11
N PHE A 156 -4.82 -3.09 -8.02
CA PHE A 156 -4.55 -2.80 -9.43
C PHE A 156 -3.98 -1.38 -9.62
N HIS A 157 -2.93 -1.26 -10.46
CA HIS A 157 -2.21 -0.01 -10.69
C HIS A 157 -2.03 0.37 -12.18
N SER A 158 -2.06 -0.60 -13.10
CA SER A 158 -2.01 -0.37 -14.56
C SER A 158 -2.49 -1.61 -15.31
N PRO A 159 -3.13 -1.47 -16.49
CA PRO A 159 -3.41 -2.60 -17.38
C PRO A 159 -2.14 -3.26 -17.94
N ASP A 160 -1.00 -2.57 -17.88
CA ASP A 160 0.28 -3.12 -18.32
C ASP A 160 0.80 -4.20 -17.35
N LYS A 161 1.31 -5.29 -17.95
CA LYS A 161 1.55 -6.62 -17.35
C LYS A 161 2.05 -6.64 -15.89
N ASN A 162 1.48 -7.59 -15.13
CA ASN A 162 1.85 -8.11 -13.79
C ASN A 162 1.00 -7.66 -12.58
N TYR A 163 -0.12 -6.96 -12.78
CA TYR A 163 -1.12 -6.72 -11.73
C TYR A 163 -2.35 -7.59 -11.92
N SER A 164 -3.01 -7.97 -10.82
CA SER A 164 -4.33 -8.60 -10.89
C SER A 164 -5.31 -7.60 -11.49
N GLU A 165 -5.99 -7.98 -12.56
CA GLU A 165 -7.02 -7.15 -13.17
C GLU A 165 -8.07 -6.74 -12.13
N VAL A 166 -8.70 -5.58 -12.34
CA VAL A 166 -9.85 -5.16 -11.54
C VAL A 166 -10.90 -6.29 -11.54
N GLY A 167 -11.32 -6.73 -10.35
CA GLY A 167 -12.30 -7.81 -10.18
C GLY A 167 -11.72 -9.23 -10.17
N LYS A 168 -10.44 -9.45 -10.49
CA LYS A 168 -9.79 -10.76 -10.35
C LYS A 168 -9.03 -10.84 -9.01
N ILE A 169 -9.69 -11.34 -7.98
CA ILE A 169 -9.12 -11.47 -6.62
C ILE A 169 -9.30 -12.92 -6.15
N ALA A 170 -8.35 -13.44 -5.37
CA ALA A 170 -8.54 -14.73 -4.73
C ALA A 170 -9.79 -14.74 -3.84
N ASN A 171 -10.51 -15.85 -3.82
CA ASN A 171 -11.67 -15.99 -2.94
C ASN A 171 -11.25 -15.87 -1.47
N LEU A 172 -12.08 -15.20 -0.67
CA LEU A 172 -11.93 -15.23 0.77
C LEU A 172 -12.13 -16.67 1.28
N PRO A 173 -11.37 -17.11 2.30
CA PRO A 173 -11.62 -18.39 2.94
C PRO A 173 -13.07 -18.46 3.49
N PRO A 174 -13.75 -19.62 3.42
CA PRO A 174 -15.15 -19.72 3.83
C PRO A 174 -15.38 -19.48 5.33
N PHE A 175 -14.31 -19.52 6.13
CA PHE A 175 -14.36 -19.36 7.59
C PHE A 175 -14.18 -17.93 8.09
N VAL A 176 -14.00 -16.94 7.20
CA VAL A 176 -13.91 -15.52 7.59
C VAL A 176 -15.22 -14.79 7.34
N THR A 177 -15.46 -13.71 8.08
CA THR A 177 -16.62 -12.82 7.83
C THR A 177 -16.22 -11.67 6.90
N PRO A 178 -16.77 -11.58 5.68
CA PRO A 178 -16.42 -10.49 4.77
C PRO A 178 -16.88 -9.12 5.28
N ILE A 179 -16.09 -8.07 5.08
CA ILE A 179 -16.40 -6.71 5.56
C ILE A 179 -17.71 -6.17 4.96
N TRP A 180 -17.98 -6.48 3.69
CA TRP A 180 -19.20 -6.05 3.01
C TRP A 180 -20.48 -6.67 3.57
N SER A 181 -20.38 -7.75 4.37
CA SER A 181 -21.55 -8.28 5.10
C SER A 181 -22.15 -7.30 6.10
N LYS A 182 -21.42 -6.23 6.44
CA LYS A 182 -21.86 -5.16 7.35
C LYS A 182 -22.35 -3.92 6.61
N TRP A 183 -22.35 -3.92 5.29
CA TRP A 183 -22.78 -2.76 4.52
C TRP A 183 -24.29 -2.79 4.28
N PRO A 184 -24.99 -1.65 4.41
CA PRO A 184 -26.44 -1.59 4.26
C PRO A 184 -26.95 -1.89 2.84
N TYR A 185 -26.05 -1.98 1.85
CA TYR A 185 -26.37 -2.20 0.44
C TYR A 185 -25.50 -3.31 -0.14
N VAL A 186 -25.79 -4.56 0.21
CA VAL A 186 -25.31 -5.70 -0.60
C VAL A 186 -26.44 -6.06 -1.55
N VAL A 187 -26.35 -5.62 -2.80
CA VAL A 187 -27.21 -6.15 -3.87
C VAL A 187 -26.79 -7.61 -4.05
N GLN A 188 -27.71 -8.53 -3.72
CA GLN A 188 -27.54 -9.97 -3.96
C GLN A 188 -27.43 -10.28 -5.44
#